data_AF-A0A150FT04-F1
#
_entry.id   AF-A0A150FT04-F1
#
_cell.length_a   1.000
_cell.length_b   1.000
_cell.length_c   1.000
_cell.angle_alpha   90.00
_cell.angle_beta   90.00
_cell.angle_gamma   90.00
#
_symmetry.space_group_name_H-M   'P 1'
#
loop_
_entity.id
_entity.type
_entity.pdbx_description
1 polymer ?
#
loop_
_entity_poly.entity_id
_entity_poly.type
_entity_poly.pdbx_seq_one_letter_code
_entity_poly.pdbx_strand_id
1 'polypeptide(L)'
;MKINKGLEVTRNIKIIEWLKTEILSSVSALYDLMFNGARSTDEVVQDVLANIIMTTYLLSKRLGLKYSDIDNKIKEKIKAAIIEEHKIEKWYGDLSTLKEHIKSRE
;
A
#
# COMPACT_ATOMS: atom_id res chain seq x y z
N MET A 1 3.03 -2.41 -37.14
CA MET A 1 3.43 -1.16 -36.45
C MET A 1 4.47 -1.51 -35.39
N LYS A 2 5.76 -1.22 -35.62
CA LYS A 2 6.81 -1.48 -34.62
C LYS A 2 6.61 -0.53 -33.45
N ILE A 3 6.17 -1.06 -32.31
CA ILE A 3 6.08 -0.27 -31.09
C ILE A 3 7.51 0.12 -30.71
N ASN A 4 7.76 1.43 -30.67
CA ASN A 4 9.07 1.95 -30.32
C ASN A 4 9.29 1.74 -28.82
N LYS A 5 10.17 0.80 -28.47
CA LYS A 5 10.52 0.48 -27.07
C LYS A 5 10.86 1.73 -26.25
N GLY A 6 11.45 2.76 -26.87
CA GLY A 6 11.72 4.04 -26.20
C GLY A 6 10.45 4.77 -25.74
N LEU A 7 9.38 4.77 -26.55
CA LEU A 7 8.09 5.38 -26.20
C LEU A 7 7.41 4.64 -25.04
N GLU A 8 7.51 3.32 -24.99
CA GLU A 8 6.96 2.52 -23.89
C GLU A 8 7.70 2.79 -22.57
N VAL A 9 9.02 2.91 -22.63
CA VAL A 9 9.85 3.27 -21.45
C VAL A 9 9.49 4.66 -20.94
N THR A 10 9.40 5.67 -21.83
CA THR A 10 9.00 7.02 -21.43
C THR A 10 7.59 7.05 -20.83
N ARG A 11 6.64 6.29 -21.39
CA ARG A 11 5.28 6.18 -20.83
C ARG A 11 5.30 5.55 -19.44
N ASN A 12 6.10 4.50 -19.24
CA ASN A 12 6.22 3.85 -17.94
C ASN A 12 6.79 4.79 -16.87
N ILE A 13 7.83 5.57 -17.21
CA ILE A 13 8.40 6.58 -16.32
C ILE A 13 7.34 7.62 -15.92
N LYS A 14 6.57 8.14 -16.89
CA LYS A 14 5.49 9.10 -16.60
C LYS A 14 4.43 8.52 -15.65
N ILE A 15 4.04 7.26 -15.86
CA ILE A 15 3.07 6.60 -14.98
C ILE A 15 3.66 6.42 -13.57
N ILE A 16 4.94 6.06 -13.46
CA ILE A 16 5.61 5.94 -12.16
C ILE A 16 5.58 7.27 -11.40
N GLU A 17 5.94 8.38 -12.04
CA GLU A 17 5.93 9.70 -11.39
C GLU A 17 4.51 10.14 -11.00
N TRP A 18 3.52 9.84 -11.85
CA TRP A 18 2.13 10.09 -11.52
C TRP A 18 1.68 9.26 -10.30
N LEU A 19 1.94 7.95 -10.27
CA LEU A 19 1.57 7.08 -9.14
C LEU A 19 2.23 7.50 -7.81
N LYS A 20 3.48 7.97 -7.84
CA LYS A 20 4.12 8.55 -6.64
C LYS A 20 3.37 9.78 -6.13
N THR A 21 2.93 10.64 -7.06
CA THR A 21 2.16 11.83 -6.72
C THR A 21 0.79 11.44 -6.15
N GLU A 22 0.11 10.44 -6.72
CA GLU A 22 -1.16 9.92 -6.20
C GLU A 22 -1.04 9.36 -4.77
N ILE A 23 0.06 8.66 -4.46
CA ILE A 23 0.33 8.21 -3.09
C ILE A 23 0.46 9.41 -2.15
N LEU A 24 1.24 10.43 -2.53
CA LEU A 24 1.42 11.63 -1.71
C LEU A 24 0.09 12.37 -1.47
N SER A 25 -0.71 12.54 -2.53
CA SER A 25 -2.04 13.16 -2.45
C SER A 25 -2.99 12.37 -1.55
N SER A 26 -2.98 11.04 -1.65
CA SER A 26 -3.83 10.18 -0.81
C SER A 26 -3.43 10.25 0.66
N VAL A 27 -2.13 10.34 0.95
CA VAL A 27 -1.65 10.56 2.31
C VAL A 27 -2.06 11.95 2.80
N SER A 28 -1.93 12.99 1.99
CA SER A 28 -2.41 14.34 2.36
C SER A 28 -3.91 14.33 2.69
N ALA A 29 -4.72 13.70 1.84
CA ALA A 29 -6.16 13.58 2.06
C ALA A 29 -6.49 12.84 3.36
N LEU A 30 -5.74 11.78 3.69
CA LEU A 30 -5.90 11.07 4.96
C LEU A 30 -5.67 12.01 6.16
N TYR A 31 -4.62 12.83 6.11
CA TYR A 31 -4.31 13.79 7.18
C TYR A 31 -5.41 14.84 7.32
N ASP A 32 -5.88 15.41 6.21
CA ASP A 32 -6.96 16.40 6.22
C ASP A 32 -8.27 15.81 6.78
N LEU A 33 -8.62 14.59 6.39
CA LEU A 33 -9.81 13.90 6.91
C LEU A 33 -9.73 13.68 8.42
N MET A 34 -8.59 13.18 8.90
CA MET A 34 -8.38 12.92 10.32
C MET A 34 -8.36 14.23 11.13
N PHE A 35 -7.76 15.29 10.59
CA PHE A 35 -7.74 16.61 11.22
C PHE A 35 -9.16 17.21 11.34
N ASN A 36 -10.00 17.02 10.33
CA ASN A 36 -11.39 17.50 10.32
C ASN A 36 -12.36 16.60 11.11
N GLY A 37 -11.85 15.61 11.86
CA GLY A 37 -12.64 14.79 12.78
C GLY A 37 -13.40 13.64 12.13
N ALA A 38 -13.01 13.20 10.93
CA ALA A 38 -13.53 11.97 10.33
C ALA A 38 -13.29 10.80 11.29
N ARG A 39 -14.32 9.96 11.47
CA ARG A 39 -14.22 8.77 12.31
C ARG A 39 -13.63 7.62 11.51
N SER A 40 -12.96 6.70 12.20
CA SER A 40 -12.42 5.48 11.57
C SER A 40 -13.48 4.57 10.94
N THR A 41 -14.76 4.75 11.30
CA THR A 41 -15.90 4.04 10.73
C THR A 41 -16.42 4.67 9.43
N ASP A 42 -15.98 5.87 9.09
CA ASP A 42 -16.49 6.59 7.93
C ASP A 42 -15.95 5.93 6.64
N GLU A 43 -16.84 5.69 5.68
CA GLU A 43 -16.52 5.06 4.39
C GLU A 43 -15.38 5.80 3.66
N VAL A 44 -15.35 7.13 3.78
CA VAL A 44 -14.32 7.99 3.18
C VAL A 44 -12.92 7.66 3.71
N VAL A 45 -12.77 7.31 4.98
CA VAL A 45 -11.47 6.90 5.54
C VAL A 45 -11.05 5.55 4.97
N GLN A 46 -11.99 4.62 4.84
CA GLN A 46 -11.73 3.30 4.26
C GLN A 46 -11.31 3.42 2.79
N ASP A 47 -11.98 4.28 2.02
CA ASP A 47 -11.65 4.54 0.62
C ASP A 47 -10.24 5.11 0.44
N VAL A 48 -9.84 6.08 1.27
CA VAL A 48 -8.49 6.65 1.20
C VAL A 48 -7.42 5.61 1.54
N LEU A 49 -7.64 4.81 2.59
CA LEU A 49 -6.72 3.72 2.95
C LEU A 49 -6.63 2.66 1.84
N ALA A 50 -7.76 2.27 1.26
CA ALA A 50 -7.81 1.34 0.14
C ALA A 50 -7.07 1.90 -1.09
N ASN A 51 -7.22 3.19 -1.37
CA ASN A 51 -6.54 3.84 -2.50
C ASN A 51 -5.02 3.85 -2.33
N ILE A 52 -4.51 4.09 -1.11
CA ILE A 52 -3.07 4.01 -0.82
C ILE A 52 -2.55 2.59 -1.09
N ILE A 53 -3.25 1.56 -0.60
CA ILE A 53 -2.88 0.17 -0.81
C ILE A 53 -2.89 -0.18 -2.31
N MET A 54 -3.98 0.15 -3.01
CA MET A 54 -4.14 -0.12 -4.45
C MET A 54 -3.04 0.56 -5.27
N THR A 55 -2.78 1.85 -5.03
CA THR A 55 -1.77 2.63 -5.76
C THR A 55 -0.36 2.08 -5.53
N THR A 56 -0.08 1.55 -4.33
CA THR A 56 1.18 0.88 -4.02
C THR A 56 1.38 -0.40 -4.84
N TYR A 57 0.32 -1.21 -5.02
CA TYR A 57 0.38 -2.37 -5.92
C TYR A 57 0.60 -1.96 -7.39
N LEU A 58 -0.11 -0.93 -7.86
CA LEU A 58 0.07 -0.45 -9.23
C LEU A 58 1.50 0.04 -9.47
N LEU A 59 2.07 0.78 -8.50
CA LEU A 59 3.45 1.26 -8.56
C LEU A 59 4.44 0.09 -8.63
N SER A 60 4.29 -0.92 -7.76
CA SER A 60 5.17 -2.09 -7.77
C SER A 60 5.14 -2.81 -9.12
N LYS A 61 3.97 -2.93 -9.74
CA LYS A 61 3.81 -3.51 -11.08
C LYS A 61 4.54 -2.71 -12.15
N ARG A 62 4.49 -1.38 -12.10
CA ARG A 62 5.22 -0.50 -13.05
C ARG A 62 6.72 -0.56 -12.86
N LEU A 63 7.19 -0.90 -11.66
CA LEU A 63 8.60 -1.15 -11.33
C LEU A 63 9.08 -2.57 -11.73
N GLY A 64 8.20 -3.41 -12.27
CA GLY A 64 8.55 -4.76 -12.74
C GLY A 64 8.30 -5.87 -11.72
N LEU A 65 7.69 -5.56 -10.57
CA LEU A 65 7.32 -6.54 -9.55
C LEU A 65 5.95 -7.18 -9.86
N LYS A 66 5.70 -8.36 -9.31
CA LYS A 66 4.37 -8.96 -9.26
C LYS A 66 3.65 -8.50 -7.99
N TYR A 67 2.32 -8.51 -8.00
CA TYR A 67 1.54 -8.21 -6.79
C TYR A 67 1.87 -9.19 -5.64
N SER A 68 2.07 -10.47 -5.97
CA SER A 68 2.50 -11.50 -5.02
C SER A 68 3.82 -11.19 -4.33
N ASP A 69 4.72 -10.45 -4.98
CA ASP A 69 6.02 -10.10 -4.38
C ASP A 69 5.81 -9.12 -3.22
N ILE A 70 4.85 -8.21 -3.35
CA ILE A 70 4.43 -7.28 -2.28
C ILE A 70 3.71 -8.04 -1.17
N ASP A 71 2.80 -8.95 -1.51
CA ASP A 71 2.07 -9.77 -0.52
C ASP A 71 3.03 -10.58 0.35
N ASN A 72 4.00 -11.25 -0.29
CA ASN A 72 5.03 -12.01 0.40
C ASN A 72 5.89 -11.09 1.27
N LYS A 73 6.25 -9.91 0.77
CA LYS A 73 7.05 -8.96 1.55
C LYS A 73 6.31 -8.44 2.78
N ILE A 74 5.00 -8.19 2.68
CA ILE A 74 4.16 -7.82 3.81
C ILE A 74 4.14 -8.95 4.86
N LYS A 75 3.96 -10.21 4.44
CA LYS A 75 4.00 -11.37 5.35
C LYS A 75 5.35 -11.51 6.07
N GLU A 76 6.47 -11.31 5.36
CA GLU A 76 7.80 -11.29 5.96
C GLU A 76 7.94 -10.18 7.01
N LYS A 77 7.50 -8.96 6.69
CA LYS A 77 7.58 -7.80 7.60
C LYS A 77 6.74 -8.00 8.86
N ILE A 78 5.54 -8.58 8.74
CA ILE A 78 4.68 -8.88 9.89
C ILE A 78 5.38 -9.88 10.81
N LYS A 79 5.91 -10.98 10.27
CA LYS A 79 6.64 -11.99 11.06
C LYS A 79 7.85 -11.39 11.78
N ALA A 80 8.65 -10.59 11.07
CA ALA A 80 9.82 -9.92 11.65
C ALA A 80 9.41 -8.97 12.78
N ALA A 81 8.42 -8.12 12.55
CA ALA A 81 7.96 -7.14 13.54
C ALA A 81 7.30 -7.78 14.78
N ILE A 82 6.71 -8.97 14.66
CA ILE A 82 6.24 -9.75 15.83
C ILE A 82 7.44 -10.24 16.65
N ILE A 83 8.47 -10.82 16.00
CA ILE A 83 9.68 -11.33 16.68
C ILE A 83 10.46 -10.20 17.36
N GLU A 84 10.53 -9.04 16.72
CA GLU A 84 11.15 -7.82 17.26
C GLU A 84 10.31 -7.17 18.36
N GLU A 85 9.14 -7.74 18.67
CA GLU A 85 8.18 -7.23 19.63
C GLU A 85 7.87 -5.74 19.39
N HIS A 86 7.52 -5.41 18.14
CA HIS A 86 7.18 -4.05 17.74
C HIS A 86 6.10 -3.45 18.67
N LYS A 87 6.15 -2.15 18.95
CA LYS A 87 5.26 -1.48 19.92
C LYS A 87 3.78 -1.81 19.70
N ILE A 88 3.34 -1.81 18.44
CA ILE A 88 1.94 -2.12 18.08
C ILE A 88 1.54 -3.56 18.44
N GLU A 89 2.48 -4.51 18.34
CA GLU A 89 2.25 -5.89 18.78
C GLU A 89 2.24 -5.97 20.30
N LYS A 90 3.22 -5.36 20.98
CA LYS A 90 3.26 -5.34 22.46
C LYS A 90 2.01 -4.75 23.09
N TRP A 91 1.49 -3.68 22.49
CA TRP A 91 0.39 -2.92 23.08
C TRP A 91 -0.99 -3.46 22.69
N TYR A 92 -1.13 -3.98 21.47
CA TYR A 92 -2.45 -4.30 20.90
C TYR A 92 -2.55 -5.70 20.29
N GLY A 93 -1.43 -6.37 20.00
CA GLY A 93 -1.43 -7.65 19.28
C GLY A 93 -1.84 -7.53 17.82
N ASP A 94 -1.80 -6.31 17.25
CA ASP A 94 -2.35 -6.03 15.92
C ASP A 94 -1.60 -6.73 14.79
N LEU A 95 -0.31 -7.03 14.95
CA LEU A 95 0.44 -7.74 13.92
C LEU A 95 0.06 -9.22 13.91
N SER A 96 -0.19 -9.81 15.09
CA SER A 96 -0.73 -11.16 15.20
C SER A 96 -2.14 -11.27 14.59
N THR A 97 -3.03 -10.30 14.84
CA THR A 97 -4.38 -10.31 14.23
C THR A 97 -4.31 -10.08 12.72
N LEU A 98 -3.45 -9.17 12.24
CA LEU A 98 -3.22 -8.93 10.81
C LEU A 98 -2.65 -10.17 10.11
N LYS A 99 -1.74 -10.91 10.77
CA LYS A 99 -1.19 -12.17 10.25
C LYS A 99 -2.29 -13.19 10.00
N GLU A 100 -3.21 -13.39 10.95
CA GLU A 100 -4.31 -14.34 10.80
C GLU A 100 -5.31 -13.89 9.73
N HIS A 101 -5.60 -12.58 9.65
CA HIS A 101 -6.43 -12.03 8.56
C HIS A 101 -5.83 -12.28 7.17
N ILE A 102 -4.52 -12.12 7.00
CA ILE A 102 -3.87 -12.37 5.71
C ILE A 102 -3.91 -13.86 5.36
N LYS A 103 -3.73 -14.74 6.35
CA LYS A 103 -3.76 -16.19 6.17
C LYS A 103 -5.15 -16.71 5.77
N SER A 104 -6.23 -16.09 6.24
CA SER A 104 -7.60 -16.50 5.89
C SER A 104 -8.05 -16.11 4.47
N ARG A 105 -7.25 -15.30 3.76
CA ARG A 105 -7.48 -14.89 2.37
C ARG A 105 -6.81 -15.83 1.34
N GLU A 106 -6.02 -16.80 1.81
CA GLU A 106 -5.36 -17.84 1.00
C GLU A 106 -6.25 -19.08 0.87
#